data_AF-A0A5E4K7U1-F1
#
_entry.id   AF-A0A5E4K7U1-F1
#
_cell.length_a   1.000
_cell.length_b   1.000
_cell.length_c   1.000
_cell.angle_alpha   90.00
_cell.angle_beta   90.00
_cell.angle_gamma   90.00
#
_symmetry.space_group_name_H-M   'P 1'
#
loop_
_entity.id
_entity.type
_entity.pdbx_description
1 polymer ?
#
loop_
_entity_poly.entity_id
_entity_poly.type
_entity_poly.pdbx_seq_one_letter_code
_entity_poly.pdbx_strand_id
1 'polypeptide(L)' 'MIDECPKCHGTGVVKEPNGSIHTCWDCLQKGKMDVHSDKVPDSKIKV' A
#
# COMPACT_ATOMS: atom_id res chain seq x y z
N MET A 1 14.68 7.31 6.94
CA MET A 1 14.76 6.12 6.07
C MET A 1 13.32 5.71 5.80
N ILE A 2 12.85 5.83 4.55
CA ILE A 2 11.51 5.39 4.18
C ILE A 2 11.61 3.86 4.10
N ASP A 3 10.99 3.16 5.04
CA ASP A 3 10.91 1.70 5.05
C ASP A 3 9.91 1.31 3.96
N GLU A 4 10.36 1.39 2.71
CA GLU A 4 9.55 1.07 1.54
C GLU A 4 9.26 -0.43 1.58
N CYS A 5 8.03 -0.78 1.94
CA CYS A 5 7.62 -2.18 1.95
C CYS A 5 7.81 -2.79 0.56
N PRO A 6 8.55 -3.90 0.41
CA PRO A 6 8.91 -4.45 -0.91
C PRO A 6 7.70 -4.96 -1.71
N LYS A 7 6.54 -5.12 -1.07
CA LYS A 7 5.30 -5.58 -1.72
C LYS A 7 4.47 -4.43 -2.28
N CYS A 8 4.38 -3.32 -1.56
CA CYS A 8 3.55 -2.17 -1.97
C CYS A 8 4.37 -0.96 -2.39
N HIS A 9 5.70 -0.99 -2.28
CA HIS A 9 6.61 0.11 -2.59
C HIS A 9 6.19 1.43 -1.91
N GLY A 10 5.74 1.35 -0.65
CA GLY A 10 5.28 2.51 0.11
C GLY A 10 3.89 3.06 -0.27
N THR A 11 3.17 2.43 -1.20
CA THR A 11 1.80 2.86 -1.58
C THR A 11 0.72 2.37 -0.62
N GLY A 12 1.03 1.36 0.21
CA GLY A 12 0.03 0.70 1.05
C GLY A 12 -0.94 -0.21 0.31
N VAL A 13 -0.82 -0.34 -1.01
CA VAL A 13 -1.71 -1.16 -1.86
C VAL A 13 -0.89 -2.13 -2.69
N VAL A 14 -1.41 -3.34 -2.90
CA VAL A 14 -0.80 -4.37 -3.75
C VAL A 14 -1.76 -4.67 -4.89
N LYS A 15 -1.22 -4.69 -6.10
CA LYS A 15 -1.93 -5.13 -7.31
C LYS A 15 -1.44 -6.53 -7.67
N GLU A 16 -2.37 -7.48 -7.67
CA GLU A 16 -2.10 -8.85 -8.06
C GLU A 16 -2.15 -9.01 -9.59
N PRO A 17 -1.46 -10.01 -10.16
CA PRO A 17 -1.46 -10.27 -11.60
C PRO A 17 -2.83 -10.66 -12.17
N ASN A 18 -3.75 -11.13 -11.33
CA ASN A 18 -5.15 -11.39 -11.67
C ASN A 18 -5.99 -10.10 -11.85
N GLY A 19 -5.41 -8.92 -11.61
CA GLY A 19 -6.10 -7.63 -11.66
C GLY A 19 -6.76 -7.21 -10.34
N SER A 20 -6.75 -8.07 -9.32
CA SER A 20 -7.24 -7.76 -7.98
C SER A 20 -6.34 -6.74 -7.31
N ILE A 21 -6.96 -5.83 -6.57
CA ILE A 21 -6.29 -4.77 -5.81
C ILE A 21 -6.68 -4.95 -4.36
N HIS A 22 -5.70 -5.02 -3.46
CA HIS A 22 -5.95 -5.14 -2.02
C HIS A 22 -4.95 -4.32 -1.22
N THR A 23 -5.28 -4.02 0.03
CA THR A 23 -4.38 -3.35 0.97
C THR A 23 -3.18 -4.24 1.30
N CYS A 24 -2.01 -3.64 1.46
CA CYS A 24 -0.80 -4.38 1.81
C CYS A 24 -0.91 -4.94 3.23
N TRP A 25 -1.16 -6.24 3.33
CA TRP A 25 -1.33 -6.95 4.60
C TRP A 25 -0.09 -6.86 5.50
N ASP A 26 1.11 -6.87 4.94
CA ASP A 26 2.36 -6.73 5.72
C ASP A 26 2.48 -5.33 6.34
N CYS A 27 2.08 -4.29 5.61
CA CYS A 27 2.05 -2.93 6.16
C CYS A 27 0.98 -2.78 7.24
N LEU A 28 -0.18 -3.40 7.02
CA LEU A 28 -1.28 -3.43 7.98
C LEU A 28 -0.88 -4.16 9.26
N GLN A 29 -0.31 -5.37 9.16
CA GLN A 29 0.16 -6.15 10.32
C GLN A 29 1.26 -5.46 11.11
N LYS A 30 2.16 -4.72 10.44
CA LYS A 30 3.23 -3.96 11.10
C LYS A 30 2.76 -2.64 11.71
N GLY A 31 1.48 -2.27 11.55
CA GLY A 31 0.97 -0.97 11.99
C GLY A 31 1.61 0.22 11.27
N LYS A 32 2.24 -0.02 10.11
CA LYS A 32 2.87 1.02 9.26
C LYS A 32 1.88 1.67 8.30
N MET A 33 0.68 1.11 8.18
CA MET A 33 -0.39 1.65 7.36
C MET A 33 -1.18 2.67 8.16
N ASP A 34 -1.05 3.94 7.80
CA ASP A 34 -1.91 4.99 8.33
C ASP A 34 -3.23 5.02 7.54
N VAL A 35 -4.23 4.31 8.06
CA VAL A 35 -5.58 4.21 7.44
C VAL A 35 -6.47 5.41 7.73
N HIS A 36 -6.00 6.36 8.55
CA HIS A 36 -6.77 7.55 8.96
C HIS A 36 -6.12 8.86 8.51
N SER A 37 -4.94 8.81 7.88
CA SER A 37 -4.35 9.99 7.26
C SER A 37 -5.13 10.42 6.03
N ASP A 38 -5.48 11.70 5.97
CA ASP A 38 -6.01 12.35 4.74
C ASP A 38 -4.97 12.35 3.59
N LYS A 39 -3.71 12.03 3.91
CA LYS A 39 -2.61 11.87 2.97
C LYS A 39 -2.56 10.43 2.46
N VAL A 40 -3.50 10.07 1.60
CA VAL A 40 -3.40 8.81 0.85
C VAL A 40 -2.23 8.95 -0.12
N PRO A 41 -1.18 8.09 -0.04
CA PRO A 41 -0.11 8.11 -1.02
C PRO A 41 -0.70 7.87 -2.42
N ASP A 42 -0.23 8.64 -3.41
CA ASP A 42 -0.68 8.48 -4.80
C ASP A 42 -0.31 7.07 -5.29
N SER A 43 -1.29 6.18 -5.27
CA SER A 43 -1.09 4.77 -5.62
C SER A 43 -0.75 4.58 -7.12
N LYS A 44 -0.78 5.64 -7.94
CA LYS A 44 -0.66 5.62 -9.41
C LYS A 44 -1.55 4.58 -10.08
N ILE A 45 -2.58 4.10 -9.38
CA ILE A 45 -3.55 3.13 -9.88
C ILE A 45 -4.46 3.89 -10.84
N LYS A 46 -4.23 3.69 -12.14
CA LYS A 46 -5.16 4.10 -13.19
C LYS A 46 -6.21 3.01 -13.35
N VAL A 47 -7.47 3.36 -13.07
CA VAL A 47 -8.66 2.55 -13.38
C VAL A 47 -9.04 2.78 -14.84
#